data_AF-A0A960X1P1-F1
#
_entry.id   AF-A0A960X1P1-F1
#
_cell.length_a   1.000
_cell.length_b   1.000
_cell.length_c   1.000
_cell.angle_alpha   90.00
_cell.angle_beta   90.00
_cell.angle_gamma   90.00
#
_symmetry.space_group_name_H-M   'P 1'
#
loop_
_entity.id
_entity.type
_entity.pdbx_description
1 polymer ?
#
loop_
_entity_poly.entity_id
_entity_poly.type
_entity_poly.pdbx_seq_one_letter_code
_entity_poly.pdbx_strand_id
1 'polypeptide(L)'
;EPHDDGVMNNFLSGGWLELRVEHLVAEMHPLWKPGRCLQNVQLKGPEGGDLELDLFLATDGDPLHLECKSGDISQAIPKVARTVEALGLPPSRNFVVVPTLDPEAKARWQTKCPATFVALCDLPSCIAEFLPQAAQS
;
A
#
# COMPACT_ATOMS: atom_id res chain seq x y z
N GLU A 1 -8.13 -19.71 27.37
CA GLU A 1 -8.13 -18.28 26.98
C GLU A 1 -9.24 -18.11 25.95
N PRO A 2 -10.02 -17.02 25.96
CA PRO A 2 -10.96 -16.79 24.86
C PRO A 2 -10.11 -16.64 23.59
N HIS A 3 -10.42 -17.42 22.56
CA HIS A 3 -9.81 -17.25 21.25
C HIS A 3 -10.14 -15.83 20.77
N ASP A 4 -9.10 -15.06 20.44
CA ASP A 4 -9.27 -13.75 19.81
C ASP A 4 -9.67 -13.96 18.35
N ASP A 5 -10.95 -14.28 18.14
CA ASP A 5 -11.56 -14.44 16.83
C ASP A 5 -11.37 -13.19 15.95
N GLY A 6 -11.08 -12.03 16.56
CA GLY A 6 -10.79 -10.78 15.85
C GLY A 6 -9.58 -10.88 14.94
N VAL A 7 -8.50 -11.52 15.36
CA VAL A 7 -7.28 -11.67 14.54
C VAL A 7 -7.55 -12.55 13.31
N MET A 8 -8.25 -13.68 13.51
CA MET A 8 -8.60 -14.58 12.41
C MET A 8 -9.56 -13.91 11.43
N ASN A 9 -10.57 -13.20 11.95
CA ASN A 9 -11.52 -12.47 11.11
C ASN A 9 -10.81 -11.40 10.29
N ASN A 10 -9.92 -10.60 10.89
CA ASN A 10 -9.15 -9.58 10.19
C ASN A 10 -8.26 -10.17 9.08
N PHE A 11 -7.60 -11.28 9.37
CA PHE A 11 -6.78 -11.98 8.38
C PHE A 11 -7.63 -12.42 7.18
N LEU A 12 -8.75 -13.11 7.43
CA LEU A 12 -9.63 -13.64 6.39
C LEU A 12 -10.36 -12.53 5.61
N SER A 13 -10.66 -11.39 6.24
CA SER A 13 -11.33 -10.26 5.58
C SER A 13 -10.40 -9.41 4.72
N GLY A 14 -9.09 -9.51 4.88
CA GLY A 14 -8.14 -8.79 4.02
C GLY A 14 -6.72 -8.63 4.52
N GLY A 15 -6.49 -8.77 5.83
CA GLY A 15 -5.15 -8.57 6.43
C GLY A 15 -4.09 -9.53 5.88
N TRP A 16 -4.49 -10.67 5.29
CA TRP A 16 -3.56 -11.55 4.57
C TRP A 16 -2.79 -10.85 3.44
N LEU A 17 -3.42 -9.88 2.77
CA LEU A 17 -2.81 -9.17 1.65
C LEU A 17 -1.75 -8.19 2.15
N GLU A 18 -2.06 -7.46 3.22
CA GLU A 18 -1.13 -6.53 3.89
C GLU A 18 0.12 -7.27 4.38
N LEU A 19 -0.06 -8.41 5.05
CA LEU A 19 1.03 -9.27 5.50
C LEU A 19 1.87 -9.79 4.32
N ARG A 20 1.22 -10.17 3.21
CA ARG A 20 1.94 -10.64 2.03
C ARG A 20 2.74 -9.52 1.37
N VAL A 21 2.18 -8.33 1.26
CA VAL A 21 2.86 -7.15 0.70
C VAL A 21 4.04 -6.74 1.59
N GLU A 22 3.85 -6.71 2.91
CA GLU A 22 4.93 -6.44 3.86
C GLU A 22 6.07 -7.45 3.68
N HIS A 23 5.75 -8.74 3.60
CA HIS A 23 6.74 -9.79 3.41
C HIS A 23 7.53 -9.59 2.10
N LEU A 24 6.85 -9.26 0.99
CA LEU A 24 7.52 -8.96 -0.28
C LEU A 24 8.47 -7.75 -0.16
N VAL A 25 8.02 -6.68 0.51
CA VAL A 25 8.86 -5.51 0.78
C VAL A 25 10.05 -5.88 1.67
N ALA A 26 9.85 -6.73 2.67
CA ALA A 26 10.90 -7.22 3.55
C ALA A 26 11.94 -8.09 2.80
N GLU A 27 11.51 -8.91 1.83
CA GLU A 27 12.42 -9.66 0.96
C GLU A 27 13.29 -8.72 0.10
N MET A 28 12.76 -7.54 -0.25
CA MET A 28 13.50 -6.47 -0.94
C MET A 28 14.33 -5.59 0.01
N HIS A 29 14.18 -5.73 1.34
CA HIS A 29 14.80 -4.89 2.36
C HIS A 29 16.33 -4.79 2.32
N PRO A 30 17.13 -5.77 1.84
CA PRO A 30 18.57 -5.57 1.66
C PRO A 30 18.90 -4.36 0.76
N LEU A 31 18.00 -3.99 -0.15
CA LEU A 31 18.10 -2.82 -1.01
C LEU A 31 17.54 -1.55 -0.32
N TRP A 32 16.81 -1.69 0.78
CA TRP A 32 16.21 -0.59 1.54
C TRP A 32 17.09 -0.22 2.74
N LYS A 33 18.09 0.63 2.53
CA LYS A 33 18.81 1.24 3.68
C LYS A 33 18.78 2.76 3.59
N PRO A 34 18.28 3.46 4.62
CA PRO A 34 17.60 3.02 5.84
C PRO A 34 16.07 3.14 5.69
N GLY A 35 15.48 2.38 4.77
CA GLY A 35 14.03 2.44 4.57
C GLY A 35 13.29 1.72 5.71
N ARG A 36 12.22 2.32 6.25
CA ARG A 36 11.33 1.67 7.24
C ARG A 36 9.99 1.36 6.58
N CYS A 37 9.53 0.12 6.70
CA CYS A 37 8.16 -0.25 6.39
C CYS A 37 7.32 -0.07 7.67
N LEU A 38 6.32 0.81 7.62
CA LEU A 38 5.35 1.02 8.69
C LEU A 38 4.01 0.43 8.24
N GLN A 39 3.31 -0.25 9.14
CA GLN A 39 1.99 -0.84 8.87
C GLN A 39 0.92 -0.19 9.73
N ASN A 40 -0.32 -0.20 9.24
CA ASN A 40 -1.51 0.26 9.97
C ASN A 40 -1.30 1.65 10.60
N VAL A 41 -0.73 2.57 9.80
CA VAL A 41 -0.37 3.90 10.27
C VAL A 41 -1.62 4.75 10.38
N GLN A 42 -1.94 5.19 11.60
CA GLN A 42 -3.06 6.08 11.86
C GLN A 42 -2.60 7.54 11.74
N LEU A 43 -3.08 8.23 10.72
CA LEU A 43 -2.89 9.66 10.53
C LEU A 43 -4.07 10.41 11.15
N LYS A 44 -3.74 11.36 12.04
CA LYS A 44 -4.73 12.28 12.62
C LYS A 44 -4.70 13.59 11.87
N GLY A 45 -5.78 13.92 11.18
CA GLY A 45 -5.95 15.22 10.56
C GLY A 45 -6.15 16.32 11.61
N PRO A 46 -5.84 17.59 11.28
CA PRO A 46 -6.04 18.73 12.18
C PRO A 46 -7.51 18.95 12.59
N GLU A 47 -8.47 18.42 11.81
CA GLU A 47 -9.91 18.47 12.11
C GLU A 47 -10.45 17.18 12.75
N GLY A 48 -9.60 16.24 13.18
CA GLY A 48 -10.02 15.03 13.88
C GLY A 48 -10.52 13.88 13.00
N GLY A 49 -10.29 13.95 11.69
CA GLY A 49 -10.45 12.79 10.80
C GLY A 49 -9.28 11.82 10.95
N ASP A 50 -9.58 10.53 11.11
CA ASP A 50 -8.59 9.45 11.14
C ASP A 50 -8.49 8.82 9.74
N LEU A 51 -7.27 8.84 9.17
CA LEU A 51 -6.92 8.04 7.99
C LEU A 51 -6.02 6.91 8.43
N GLU A 52 -6.25 5.73 7.90
CA GLU A 52 -5.39 4.56 8.11
C GLU A 52 -4.65 4.27 6.82
N LEU A 53 -3.34 4.08 6.92
CA LEU A 53 -2.49 3.61 5.83
C LEU A 53 -2.13 2.15 6.08
N ASP A 54 -2.42 1.30 5.11
CA ASP A 54 -2.13 -0.13 5.21
C ASP A 54 -0.61 -0.36 5.31
N LEU A 55 0.17 0.19 4.36
CA LEU A 55 1.63 0.26 4.46
C LEU A 55 2.19 1.62 4.01
N PHE A 56 3.15 2.13 4.77
CA PHE A 56 3.88 3.35 4.48
C PHE A 56 5.38 3.12 4.58
N LEU A 57 6.04 3.34 3.46
CA LEU A 57 7.41 2.96 3.23
C LEU A 57 8.25 4.24 3.21
N ALA A 58 8.93 4.51 4.31
CA ALA A 58 9.89 5.62 4.39
C ALA A 58 11.12 5.27 3.54
N THR A 59 11.47 6.13 2.59
CA THR A 59 12.67 6.01 1.75
C THR A 59 13.58 7.22 1.98
N ASP A 60 14.78 7.24 1.39
CA ASP A 60 15.68 8.41 1.44
C ASP A 60 15.13 9.62 0.65
N GLY A 61 14.10 9.42 -0.18
CA GLY A 61 13.36 10.48 -0.86
C GLY A 61 11.92 10.56 -0.36
N ASP A 62 10.96 10.83 -1.27
CA ASP A 62 9.56 10.80 -0.84
C ASP A 62 9.16 9.36 -0.46
N PRO A 63 8.23 9.19 0.49
CA PRO A 63 7.76 7.88 0.89
C PRO A 63 6.95 7.20 -0.23
N LEU A 64 6.80 5.89 -0.12
CA LEU A 64 5.80 5.14 -0.88
C LEU A 64 4.62 4.81 0.02
N HIS A 65 3.43 4.92 -0.53
CA HIS A 65 2.20 4.49 0.11
C HIS A 65 1.66 3.27 -0.64
N LEU A 66 1.40 2.18 0.08
CA LEU A 66 0.80 0.97 -0.47
C LEU A 66 -0.52 0.70 0.25
N GLU A 67 -1.62 0.92 -0.45
CA GLU A 67 -2.97 0.55 0.00
C GLU A 67 -3.29 -0.86 -0.49
N CYS A 68 -3.68 -1.77 0.39
CA CYS A 68 -4.04 -3.15 0.08
C CYS A 68 -5.55 -3.31 -0.03
N LYS A 69 -6.03 -3.90 -1.13
CA LYS A 69 -7.46 -4.17 -1.33
C LYS A 69 -7.68 -5.59 -1.87
N SER A 70 -8.17 -6.48 -1.01
CA SER A 70 -8.42 -7.90 -1.30
C SER A 70 -9.80 -8.18 -1.90
N GLY A 71 -10.76 -7.25 -1.76
CA GLY A 71 -12.16 -7.39 -2.19
C GLY A 71 -12.57 -6.38 -3.26
N ASP A 72 -13.88 -6.10 -3.36
CA ASP A 72 -14.41 -5.13 -4.31
C ASP A 72 -13.94 -3.71 -3.97
N ILE A 73 -13.00 -3.22 -4.76
CA ILE A 73 -12.40 -1.90 -4.61
C ILE A 73 -13.33 -0.75 -5.00
N SER A 74 -14.42 -1.01 -5.74
CA SER A 74 -15.27 0.05 -6.29
C SER A 74 -15.81 0.99 -5.21
N GLN A 75 -16.12 0.45 -4.03
CA GLN A 75 -16.58 1.19 -2.86
C GLN A 75 -15.44 1.85 -2.07
N ALA A 76 -14.21 1.34 -2.19
CA ALA A 76 -13.04 1.86 -1.50
C ALA A 76 -12.38 3.04 -2.23
N ILE A 77 -12.57 3.18 -3.54
CA ILE A 77 -11.94 4.23 -4.36
C ILE A 77 -12.07 5.64 -3.77
N PRO A 78 -13.25 6.10 -3.30
CA PRO A 78 -13.36 7.43 -2.70
C PRO A 78 -12.49 7.60 -1.44
N LYS A 79 -12.37 6.55 -0.61
CA LYS A 79 -11.51 6.57 0.58
C LYS A 79 -10.04 6.63 0.17
N VAL A 80 -9.63 5.78 -0.75
CA VAL A 80 -8.26 5.75 -1.26
C VAL A 80 -7.88 7.09 -1.89
N ALA A 81 -8.75 7.68 -2.72
CA ALA A 81 -8.49 8.97 -3.35
C ALA A 81 -8.27 10.09 -2.31
N ARG A 82 -9.04 10.10 -1.22
CA ARG A 82 -8.84 11.04 -0.10
C ARG A 82 -7.52 10.81 0.61
N THR A 83 -7.14 9.55 0.84
CA THR A 83 -5.83 9.22 1.43
C THR A 83 -4.70 9.73 0.55
N VAL A 84 -4.77 9.48 -0.76
CA VAL A 84 -3.76 9.94 -1.73
C VAL A 84 -3.66 11.46 -1.76
N GLU A 85 -4.80 12.15 -1.77
CA GLU A 85 -4.85 13.62 -1.72
C GLU A 85 -4.25 14.17 -0.42
N ALA A 86 -4.59 13.57 0.72
CA ALA A 86 -4.06 13.97 2.03
C ALA A 86 -2.55 13.75 2.18
N LEU A 87 -2.01 12.70 1.54
CA LEU A 87 -0.57 12.43 1.54
C LEU A 87 0.20 13.40 0.63
N GLY A 88 -0.44 14.00 -0.36
CA GLY A 88 0.20 14.92 -1.32
C GLY A 88 1.30 14.28 -2.17
N LEU A 89 1.36 12.95 -2.22
CA LEU A 89 2.35 12.19 -2.98
C LEU A 89 1.92 12.08 -4.46
N PRO A 90 2.86 12.04 -5.41
CA PRO A 90 2.53 11.84 -6.82
C PRO A 90 1.92 10.45 -7.06
N PRO A 91 1.15 10.24 -8.16
CA PRO A 91 0.53 8.94 -8.45
C PRO A 91 1.50 7.77 -8.57
N SER A 92 2.75 8.03 -8.97
CA SER A 92 3.83 7.03 -9.05
C SER A 92 4.32 6.55 -7.67
N ARG A 93 3.90 7.20 -6.58
CA ARG A 93 4.26 6.85 -5.21
C ARG A 93 3.09 6.39 -4.35
N ASN A 94 1.89 6.37 -4.94
CA ASN A 94 0.69 5.81 -4.31
C ASN A 94 0.30 4.56 -5.08
N PHE A 95 0.46 3.40 -4.46
CA PHE A 95 0.09 2.13 -5.06
C PHE A 95 -1.17 1.59 -4.41
N VAL A 96 -2.09 1.11 -5.24
CA VAL A 96 -3.20 0.27 -4.77
C VAL A 96 -2.94 -1.15 -5.23
N VAL A 97 -2.62 -1.99 -4.26
CA VAL A 97 -2.25 -3.39 -4.47
C VAL A 97 -3.50 -4.26 -4.36
N VAL A 98 -3.77 -5.02 -5.41
CA VAL A 98 -4.87 -5.99 -5.47
C VAL A 98 -4.33 -7.39 -5.77
N PRO A 99 -5.01 -8.48 -5.36
CA PRO A 99 -4.55 -9.84 -5.64
C PRO A 99 -4.35 -10.12 -7.13
N THR A 100 -5.32 -9.70 -7.94
CA THR A 100 -5.32 -9.78 -9.40
C THR A 100 -5.89 -8.50 -9.98
N LEU A 101 -5.43 -8.11 -11.17
CA LEU A 101 -5.84 -6.85 -11.78
C LEU A 101 -6.29 -7.08 -13.22
N ASP A 102 -7.57 -6.83 -13.46
CA ASP A 102 -8.13 -6.77 -14.80
C ASP A 102 -7.76 -5.43 -15.48
N PRO A 103 -7.26 -5.42 -16.74
CA PRO A 103 -6.86 -4.19 -17.41
C PRO A 103 -7.99 -3.16 -17.60
N GLU A 104 -9.23 -3.60 -17.86
CA GLU A 104 -10.36 -2.69 -18.02
C GLU A 104 -10.73 -2.06 -16.67
N ALA A 105 -10.72 -2.86 -15.60
CA ALA A 105 -10.92 -2.40 -14.24
C ALA A 105 -9.84 -1.39 -13.82
N LYS A 106 -8.56 -1.68 -14.11
CA LYS A 106 -7.44 -0.76 -13.90
C LYS A 106 -7.69 0.60 -14.54
N ALA A 107 -7.98 0.61 -15.85
CA ALA A 107 -8.23 1.84 -16.59
C ALA A 107 -9.40 2.62 -15.99
N ARG A 108 -10.49 1.93 -15.63
CA ARG A 108 -11.66 2.54 -15.00
C ARG A 108 -11.33 3.16 -13.64
N TRP A 109 -10.54 2.51 -12.80
CA TRP A 109 -10.23 3.02 -11.46
C TRP A 109 -9.20 4.16 -11.49
N GLN A 110 -8.24 4.09 -12.42
CA GLN A 110 -7.20 5.11 -12.55
C GLN A 110 -7.74 6.47 -13.02
N THR A 111 -8.91 6.51 -13.65
CA THR A 111 -9.62 7.78 -13.93
C THR A 111 -10.26 8.42 -12.70
N LYS A 112 -10.44 7.67 -11.61
CA LYS A 112 -11.16 8.11 -10.39
C LYS A 112 -10.25 8.31 -9.18
N CYS A 113 -9.05 7.76 -9.22
CA CYS A 113 -8.09 7.82 -8.14
C CYS A 113 -6.70 8.07 -8.72
N PRO A 114 -5.99 9.13 -8.30
CA PRO A 114 -4.64 9.44 -8.78
C PRO A 114 -3.59 8.53 -8.14
N ALA A 115 -3.78 7.22 -8.23
CA ALA A 115 -2.88 6.18 -7.75
C ALA A 115 -2.56 5.17 -8.85
N THR A 116 -1.45 4.46 -8.66
CA THR A 116 -1.03 3.35 -9.50
C THR A 116 -1.64 2.05 -9.01
N PHE A 117 -2.56 1.48 -9.79
CA PHE A 117 -3.15 0.17 -9.50
C PHE A 117 -2.22 -0.93 -10.01
N VAL A 118 -1.91 -1.89 -9.14
CA VAL A 118 -0.94 -2.95 -9.40
C VAL A 118 -1.44 -4.30 -8.86
N ALA A 119 -1.23 -5.36 -9.63
CA ALA A 119 -1.46 -6.71 -9.13
C ALA A 119 -0.32 -7.10 -8.17
N LEU A 120 -0.62 -7.92 -7.17
CA LEU A 120 0.34 -8.37 -6.17
C LEU A 120 1.61 -8.98 -6.80
N CYS A 121 1.46 -9.73 -7.89
CA CYS A 121 2.59 -10.35 -8.60
C CYS A 121 3.53 -9.35 -9.27
N ASP A 122 3.04 -8.17 -9.63
CA ASP A 122 3.78 -7.15 -10.38
C ASP A 122 4.41 -6.11 -9.44
N LEU A 123 3.95 -6.04 -8.19
CA LEU A 123 4.39 -5.06 -7.20
C LEU A 123 5.93 -4.97 -7.06
N PRO A 124 6.68 -6.07 -6.92
CA PRO A 124 8.13 -5.99 -6.76
C PRO A 124 8.82 -5.24 -7.91
N SER A 125 8.43 -5.54 -9.15
CA SER A 125 8.97 -4.89 -10.34
C SER A 125 8.59 -3.40 -10.40
N CYS A 126 7.37 -3.05 -9.96
CA CYS A 126 6.91 -1.67 -9.95
C CYS A 126 7.63 -0.81 -8.91
N ILE A 127 7.97 -1.37 -7.74
CA ILE A 127 8.61 -0.59 -6.69
C ILE A 127 10.14 -0.68 -6.67
N ALA A 128 10.72 -1.59 -7.47
CA ALA A 128 12.16 -1.79 -7.59
C ALA A 128 12.94 -0.51 -7.92
N GLU A 129 12.37 0.41 -8.72
CA GLU A 129 13.05 1.65 -9.12
C GLU A 129 13.17 2.69 -8.00
N PHE A 130 12.31 2.60 -6.98
CA PHE A 130 12.34 3.49 -5.82
C PHE A 130 13.28 2.96 -4.72
N LEU A 131 13.85 1.78 -4.92
CA LEU A 131 14.77 1.19 -3.96
C LEU A 131 16.11 1.90 -4.09
N PRO A 132 16.76 2.23 -2.97
CA PRO A 132 18.16 2.61 -3.01
C PRO A 132 18.93 1.57 -3.82
N GLN A 133 19.65 2.00 -4.85
CA GLN A 133 20.58 1.10 -5.51
C GLN A 133 21.62 0.72 -4.46
N ALA A 134 21.86 -0.59 -4.28
CA ALA A 134 22.95 -1.04 -3.45
C ALA A 134 24.20 -0.29 -3.89
N ALA A 135 24.80 0.48 -2.99
CA ALA A 135 26.08 1.11 -3.24
C ALA A 135 27.02 -0.02 -3.69
N GLN A 136 27.52 0.06 -4.92
CA GLN A 136 28.58 -0.81 -5.38
C GLN A 136 29.81 -0.47 -4.53
N SER A 137 29.97 -1.19 -3.41
CA SER A 137 31.13 -1.15 -2.54
C SER A 137 32.13 -2.21 -2.96
#